data_AF-A0A2K3JPB5-F1
#
_entry.id   AF-A0A2K3JPB5-F1
#
_cell.length_a   1.000
_cell.length_b   1.000
_cell.length_c   1.000
_cell.angle_alpha   90.00
_cell.angle_beta   90.00
_cell.angle_gamma   90.00
#
_symmetry.space_group_name_H-M   'P 1'
#
loop_
_entity.id
_entity.type
_entity.pdbx_description
1 polymer ?
#
loop_
_entity_poly.entity_id
_entity_poly.type
_entity_poly.pdbx_seq_one_letter_code
_entity_poly.pdbx_strand_id
1 'polypeptide(L)'
;MSQISITRSYHQALEASIAQNFCNNGCIACTCHNTDGLYSAKQTAVVRASDELYPHDPASHTIHVSSVAYNSIFLGGFMQPDWDMFHSLCPAAEYHAAAEYQLSLQ
;
A
#
# COMPACT_ATOMS: atom_id res chain seq x y z
N MET A 1 -7.18 26.95 11.07
CA MET A 1 -7.47 26.03 9.96
C MET A 1 -7.93 24.70 10.55
N SER A 2 -8.91 24.02 9.95
CA SER A 2 -9.36 22.69 10.41
C SER A 2 -8.39 21.59 9.97
N GLN A 3 -8.38 20.46 10.68
CA GLN A 3 -7.59 19.27 10.32
C GLN A 3 -7.86 18.83 8.87
N ILE A 4 -9.13 18.81 8.47
CA ILE A 4 -9.57 18.49 7.10
C ILE A 4 -8.93 19.43 6.07
N SER A 5 -8.89 20.74 6.35
CA SER A 5 -8.28 21.71 5.45
C SER A 5 -6.77 21.50 5.30
N ILE A 6 -6.10 21.07 6.36
CA ILE A 6 -4.65 20.81 6.35
C ILE A 6 -4.36 19.56 5.53
N THR A 7 -5.03 18.44 5.81
CA THR A 7 -4.86 17.18 5.06
C THR A 7 -5.10 17.37 3.57
N ARG A 8 -6.18 18.08 3.20
CA ARG A 8 -6.48 18.35 1.79
C ARG A 8 -5.38 19.18 1.10
N SER A 9 -4.88 20.21 1.78
CA SER A 9 -3.83 21.07 1.22
C SER A 9 -2.51 20.30 1.06
N TYR A 10 -2.19 19.44 2.03
CA TYR A 10 -1.04 18.55 1.96
C TYR A 10 -1.13 17.59 0.77
N HIS A 11 -2.27 16.91 0.62
CA HIS A 11 -2.49 15.94 -0.47
C HIS A 11 -2.39 16.59 -1.85
N GLN A 12 -2.97 17.77 -2.02
CA GLN A 12 -2.88 18.53 -3.26
C GLN A 12 -1.45 18.94 -3.60
N ALA A 13 -0.68 19.41 -2.61
CA ALA A 13 0.71 19.78 -2.81
C ALA A 13 1.58 18.55 -3.13
N LEU A 14 1.33 17.41 -2.48
CA LEU A 14 2.03 16.16 -2.70
C LEU A 14 1.82 15.64 -4.13
N GLU A 15 0.56 15.53 -4.58
CA GLU A 15 0.23 15.06 -5.94
C GLU A 15 0.82 15.98 -7.01
N ALA A 16 0.76 17.30 -6.81
CA ALA A 16 1.38 18.27 -7.74
C ALA A 16 2.90 18.10 -7.84
N SER A 17 3.56 17.86 -6.70
CA SER A 17 4.99 17.58 -6.65
C SER A 17 5.33 16.26 -7.37
N ILE A 18 4.53 15.21 -7.16
CA ILE A 18 4.74 13.91 -7.81
C ILE A 18 4.62 14.06 -9.33
N ALA A 19 3.55 14.71 -9.80
CA ALA A 19 3.31 14.94 -11.23
C ALA A 19 4.43 15.75 -11.89
N GLN A 20 5.03 16.70 -11.17
CA GLN A 20 6.11 17.54 -11.69
C GLN A 20 7.46 16.79 -11.73
N ASN A 21 7.76 15.96 -10.74
CA ASN A 21 9.10 15.41 -10.53
C ASN A 21 9.25 13.94 -10.93
N PHE A 22 8.15 13.20 -11.04
CA PHE A 22 8.16 11.75 -11.33
C PHE A 22 7.27 11.45 -12.54
N CYS A 23 7.84 11.52 -13.74
CA CYS A 23 7.12 11.32 -15.00
C CYS A 23 6.39 9.97 -15.12
N ASN A 24 6.92 8.92 -14.47
CA ASN A 24 6.34 7.59 -14.44
C ASN A 24 5.46 7.35 -13.20
N ASN A 25 5.14 8.41 -12.45
CA ASN A 25 4.35 8.31 -11.22
C ASN A 25 4.96 7.31 -10.22
N GLY A 26 6.28 7.36 -10.07
CA GLY A 26 7.06 6.51 -9.17
C GLY A 26 6.91 6.90 -7.71
N CYS A 27 5.68 6.92 -7.20
CA CYS A 27 5.36 7.19 -5.81
C CYS A 27 4.64 5.99 -5.18
N ILE A 28 5.05 5.63 -3.97
CA ILE A 28 4.39 4.62 -3.14
C ILE A 28 3.73 5.36 -1.98
N ALA A 29 2.40 5.35 -1.92
CA ALA A 29 1.65 5.77 -0.75
C ALA A 29 1.78 4.71 0.34
N CYS A 30 2.82 4.87 1.16
CA CYS A 30 3.21 3.98 2.24
C CYS A 30 2.30 4.08 3.48
N THR A 31 1.60 5.20 3.66
CA THR A 31 0.65 5.40 4.76
C THR A 31 -0.62 4.59 4.54
N CYS A 32 -1.00 3.79 5.52
CA CYS A 32 -2.17 2.91 5.45
C CYS A 32 -3.51 3.68 5.55
N HIS A 33 -4.44 3.31 4.66
CA HIS A 33 -5.90 3.41 4.76
C HIS A 33 -6.56 4.68 5.33
N ASN A 34 -5.96 5.87 5.19
CA ASN A 34 -6.75 7.08 5.41
C ASN A 34 -7.76 7.23 4.25
N THR A 35 -9.04 7.40 4.58
CA THR A 35 -10.07 7.59 3.54
C THR A 35 -9.81 8.85 2.73
N ASP A 36 -9.27 9.90 3.37
CA ASP A 36 -8.95 11.15 2.72
C ASP A 36 -7.92 10.98 1.61
N GLY A 37 -6.83 10.25 1.84
CA GLY A 37 -5.80 10.01 0.83
C GLY A 37 -6.28 9.07 -0.26
N LEU A 38 -7.02 8.02 0.12
CA LEU A 38 -7.58 7.07 -0.84
C LEU A 38 -8.54 7.75 -1.84
N TYR A 39 -9.47 8.57 -1.35
CA TYR A 39 -10.47 9.25 -2.20
C TYR A 39 -9.96 10.56 -2.82
N SER A 40 -8.83 11.10 -2.35
CA SER A 40 -8.24 12.33 -2.91
C SER A 40 -7.08 12.07 -3.85
N ALA A 41 -6.50 10.86 -3.86
CA ALA A 41 -5.47 10.46 -4.80
C ALA A 41 -6.02 10.47 -6.23
N LYS A 42 -5.29 11.15 -7.13
CA LYS A 42 -5.66 11.24 -8.54
C LYS A 42 -4.71 10.44 -9.39
N GLN A 43 -3.43 10.44 -9.02
CA GLN A 43 -2.38 9.87 -9.84
C GLN A 43 -1.61 8.78 -9.11
N THR A 44 -1.39 8.86 -7.78
CA THR A 44 -0.62 7.85 -7.03
C THR A 44 -0.99 6.42 -7.43
N ALA A 45 -0.03 5.68 -7.99
CA ALA A 45 -0.28 4.35 -8.55
C ALA A 45 -0.16 3.23 -7.53
N VAL A 46 0.76 3.32 -6.57
CA VAL A 46 1.05 2.24 -5.63
C VAL A 46 0.61 2.66 -4.23
N VAL A 47 -0.13 1.80 -3.53
CA VAL A 47 -0.63 2.07 -2.18
C VAL A 47 -0.43 0.86 -1.29
N ARG A 48 0.03 1.10 -0.06
CA ARG A 48 0.19 0.03 0.93
C ARG A 48 -1.14 -0.57 1.33
N ALA A 49 -1.23 -1.89 1.25
CA ALA A 49 -2.47 -2.65 1.44
C ALA A 49 -2.74 -3.07 2.90
N SER A 50 -1.80 -2.91 3.82
CA SER A 50 -1.94 -3.26 5.25
C SER A 50 -0.97 -2.49 6.15
N ASP A 51 -0.97 -2.81 7.44
CA ASP A 51 0.15 -2.44 8.32
C ASP A 51 1.44 -3.17 7.93
N GLU A 52 2.54 -2.80 8.59
CA GLU A 52 3.88 -3.35 8.37
C GLU A 52 3.95 -4.87 8.63
N LEU A 53 4.76 -5.57 7.84
CA LEU A 53 5.14 -6.95 8.10
C LEU A 53 6.17 -7.01 9.23
N TYR A 54 5.89 -7.81 10.27
CA TYR A 54 6.84 -8.09 11.36
C TYR A 54 7.47 -9.49 11.18
N PRO A 55 8.59 -9.62 10.43
CA PRO A 55 9.13 -10.91 9.99
C PRO A 55 9.61 -11.82 11.13
N HIS A 56 9.85 -11.26 12.31
CA HIS A 56 10.30 -11.97 13.50
C HIS A 56 9.16 -12.33 14.47
N ASP A 57 7.93 -11.90 14.17
CA ASP A 57 6.75 -12.27 14.93
C ASP A 57 5.91 -13.27 14.13
N PRO A 58 5.92 -14.57 14.51
CA PRO A 58 5.14 -15.60 13.83
C PRO A 58 3.63 -15.32 13.81
N ALA A 59 3.11 -14.60 14.81
CA ALA A 59 1.68 -14.27 14.86
C ALA A 59 1.27 -13.24 13.79
N SER A 60 2.23 -12.46 13.29
CA SER A 60 1.97 -11.43 12.28
C SER A 60 1.72 -12.01 10.89
N HIS A 61 2.33 -13.14 10.53
CA HIS A 61 2.38 -13.59 9.13
C HIS A 61 0.99 -13.85 8.54
N THR A 62 0.16 -14.63 9.23
CA THR A 62 -1.19 -14.96 8.74
C THR A 62 -2.09 -13.73 8.74
N ILE A 63 -1.97 -12.86 9.75
CA ILE A 63 -2.76 -11.63 9.85
C ILE A 63 -2.39 -10.67 8.71
N HIS A 64 -1.09 -10.52 8.45
CA HIS A 64 -0.55 -9.72 7.35
C HIS A 64 -1.09 -10.20 6.02
N VAL A 65 -0.83 -11.46 5.64
CA VAL A 65 -1.28 -12.07 4.38
C VAL A 65 -2.79 -11.95 4.20
N SER A 66 -3.57 -12.23 5.25
CA SER A 66 -5.03 -12.12 5.18
C SER A 66 -5.49 -10.67 4.95
N SER A 67 -4.83 -9.70 5.59
CA SER A 67 -5.19 -8.27 5.49
C SER A 67 -4.83 -7.72 4.12
N VAL A 68 -3.60 -7.94 3.64
CA VAL A 68 -3.18 -7.49 2.30
C VAL A 68 -4.01 -8.14 1.21
N ALA A 69 -4.33 -9.43 1.31
CA ALA A 69 -5.15 -10.13 0.32
C ALA A 69 -6.57 -9.55 0.26
N TYR A 70 -7.21 -9.35 1.41
CA TYR A 70 -8.56 -8.79 1.49
C TYR A 70 -8.62 -7.36 0.94
N ASN A 71 -7.70 -6.49 1.37
CA ASN A 71 -7.69 -5.09 0.94
C ASN A 71 -7.31 -4.95 -0.55
N SER A 72 -6.47 -5.84 -1.07
CA SER A 72 -6.09 -5.87 -2.49
C SER A 72 -7.28 -6.06 -3.43
N ILE A 73 -8.34 -6.76 -3.02
CA ILE A 73 -9.56 -6.92 -3.84
C ILE A 73 -10.20 -5.57 -4.16
N PHE A 74 -10.23 -4.67 -3.18
CA PHE A 74 -10.79 -3.33 -3.36
C PHE A 74 -9.78 -2.39 -4.03
N LEU A 75 -8.56 -2.32 -3.48
CA LEU A 75 -7.52 -1.40 -3.94
C LEU A 75 -7.12 -1.67 -5.38
N GLY A 76 -7.01 -2.94 -5.78
CA GLY A 76 -6.61 -3.37 -7.12
C GLY A 76 -7.50 -2.86 -8.25
N GLY A 77 -8.71 -2.38 -7.96
CA GLY A 77 -9.58 -1.74 -8.96
C GLY A 77 -9.10 -0.36 -9.43
N PHE A 78 -8.21 0.30 -8.69
CA PHE A 78 -7.80 1.69 -8.98
C PHE A 78 -6.35 2.03 -8.59
N MET A 79 -5.69 1.22 -7.76
CA MET A 79 -4.27 1.37 -7.38
C MET A 79 -3.61 -0.01 -7.32
N GLN A 80 -2.31 -0.07 -7.58
CA GLN A 80 -1.48 -1.25 -7.36
C GLN A 80 -1.27 -1.45 -5.85
N PRO A 81 -1.77 -2.55 -5.26
CA PRO A 81 -1.55 -2.84 -3.85
C PRO A 81 -0.08 -3.22 -3.59
N ASP A 82 0.56 -2.54 -2.65
CA ASP A 82 1.87 -2.85 -2.07
C ASP A 82 1.67 -3.73 -0.83
N TRP A 83 2.30 -4.90 -0.83
CA TRP A 83 2.21 -5.93 0.21
C TRP A 83 3.24 -5.75 1.33
N ASP A 84 3.96 -4.62 1.31
CA ASP A 84 5.16 -4.35 2.09
C ASP A 84 6.38 -5.12 1.56
N MET A 85 7.54 -4.88 2.16
CA MET A 85 8.79 -5.49 1.73
C MET A 85 8.73 -7.02 1.84
N PHE A 86 9.24 -7.72 0.82
CA PHE A 86 9.42 -9.17 0.86
C PHE A 86 10.68 -9.55 1.65
N HIS A 87 10.53 -10.37 2.68
CA HIS A 87 11.62 -10.85 3.52
C HIS A 87 12.04 -12.28 3.15
N SER A 88 13.00 -12.40 2.23
CA SER A 88 13.43 -13.70 1.67
C SER A 88 14.15 -14.62 2.66
N LEU A 89 14.75 -14.07 3.72
CA LEU A 89 15.50 -14.81 4.74
C LEU A 89 14.72 -14.97 6.04
N CYS A 90 13.39 -15.19 5.96
CA CYS A 90 12.56 -15.50 7.12
C CYS A 90 11.94 -16.91 7.01
N PRO A 91 11.59 -17.57 8.14
CA PRO A 91 10.98 -18.90 8.11
C PRO A 91 9.68 -18.99 7.31
N ALA A 92 8.96 -17.87 7.16
CA ALA A 92 7.72 -17.79 6.42
C ALA A 92 7.88 -17.35 4.95
N ALA A 93 9.11 -17.18 4.43
CA ALA A 93 9.35 -16.62 3.10
C ALA A 93 8.61 -17.37 1.98
N GLU A 94 8.62 -18.71 2.00
CA GLU A 94 7.90 -19.53 1.03
C GLU A 94 6.38 -19.33 1.11
N TYR A 95 5.84 -19.18 2.32
CA TYR A 95 4.42 -18.92 2.55
C TYR A 95 3.99 -17.57 1.97
N HIS A 96 4.75 -16.50 2.23
CA HIS A 96 4.48 -15.16 1.67
C HIS A 96 4.62 -15.15 0.15
N ALA A 97 5.69 -15.74 -0.40
CA ALA A 97 5.90 -15.83 -1.85
C ALA A 97 4.77 -16.60 -2.55
N ALA A 98 4.29 -17.69 -1.96
CA ALA A 98 3.17 -18.46 -2.50
C ALA A 98 1.86 -17.64 -2.48
N ALA A 99 1.62 -16.88 -1.41
CA ALA A 99 0.42 -16.04 -1.29
C ALA A 99 0.41 -14.90 -2.32
N GLU A 100 1.54 -14.18 -2.45
CA GLU A 100 1.70 -13.10 -3.44
C GLU A 100 1.53 -13.63 -4.87
N TYR A 101 2.17 -14.75 -5.20
CA TYR A 101 2.06 -15.36 -6.52
C TYR A 101 0.62 -15.74 -6.87
N GLN A 102 -0.10 -16.38 -5.94
CA GLN A 102 -1.48 -16.83 -6.17
C GLN A 102 -2.43 -15.66 -6.49
N LEU A 103 -2.25 -14.51 -5.85
CA LEU A 103 -3.08 -13.32 -6.08
C LEU A 103 -2.68 -12.52 -7.31
N SER A 104 -1.43 -12.60 -7.75
CA SER A 104 -0.98 -11.99 -9.01
C SER A 104 -1.54 -12.67 -10.28
N LEU A 105 -2.15 -13.86 -10.13
CA LEU A 105 -2.76 -14.60 -11.23
C LEU A 105 -4.23 -14.23 -11.50
N GLN A 106 -4.81 -13.31 -10.71
CA GLN A 106 -6.19 -12.82 -10.86
C GLN A 106 -6.22 -11.51 -11.65
#